data_AF-A0A2I0HRT1-F1
#
_entry.id   AF-A0A2I0HRT1-F1
#
_cell.length_a   1.000
_cell.length_b   1.000
_cell.length_c   1.000
_cell.angle_alpha   90.00
_cell.angle_beta   90.00
_cell.angle_gamma   90.00
#
_symmetry.space_group_name_H-M   'P 1'
#
loop_
_entity.id
_entity.type
_entity.pdbx_description
1 polymer ?
#
loop_
_entity_poly.entity_id
_entity_poly.type
_entity_poly.pdbx_seq_one_letter_code
_entity_poly.pdbx_strand_id
1 'polypeptide(L)'
;MRLLTGSSSTESFEFVPDSITSFGSTILSEGCDPSRSISWVHAWTVSDGIITQVREYFNTSLTVTRFGEASKSSRSSSSPSEFAASSASSTAGIKSVASLRKCPSVWESSLSDRVGKSVPGLVLAI
;
A
#
# COMPACT_ATOMS: atom_id res chain seq x y z
N MET A 1 -15.27 15.73 8.60
CA MET A 1 -14.19 16.35 7.81
C MET A 1 -14.56 17.78 7.42
N ARG A 2 -14.63 18.71 8.38
CA ARG A 2 -14.98 20.12 8.09
C ARG A 2 -13.75 20.99 7.77
N LEU A 3 -12.57 20.59 8.26
CA LEU A 3 -11.30 21.31 8.04
C LEU A 3 -10.92 21.41 6.55
N LEU A 4 -10.98 20.29 5.81
CA LEU A 4 -10.65 20.23 4.38
C LEU A 4 -11.67 20.96 3.48
N THR A 5 -12.81 21.35 4.06
CA THR A 5 -13.86 22.13 3.36
C THR A 5 -13.80 23.61 3.70
N GLY A 6 -12.84 24.07 4.53
CA GLY A 6 -12.73 25.45 4.97
C GLY A 6 -13.87 25.95 5.88
N SER A 7 -14.76 25.05 6.32
CA SER A 7 -15.97 25.39 7.09
C SER A 7 -15.78 25.36 8.62
N SER A 8 -14.56 25.13 9.09
CA SER A 8 -14.22 25.08 10.52
C SER A 8 -13.51 26.36 10.92
N SER A 9 -14.16 27.21 11.72
CA SER A 9 -13.62 28.49 12.18
C SER A 9 -13.03 28.48 13.60
N THR A 10 -13.02 27.33 14.29
CA THR A 10 -12.69 27.32 15.74
C THR A 10 -11.72 26.24 16.22
N GLU A 11 -11.32 25.28 15.38
CA GLU A 11 -10.43 24.18 15.80
C GLU A 11 -9.37 23.91 14.73
N SER A 12 -8.12 24.28 14.99
CA SER A 12 -6.97 23.95 14.14
C SER A 12 -6.59 22.48 14.34
N PHE A 13 -6.62 21.70 13.28
CA PHE A 13 -6.05 20.36 13.27
C PHE A 13 -4.70 20.42 12.56
N GLU A 14 -3.68 19.88 13.20
CA GLU A 14 -2.31 19.87 12.71
C GLU A 14 -1.90 18.45 12.33
N PHE A 15 -1.34 18.28 11.14
CA PHE A 15 -0.77 17.01 10.70
C PHE A 15 0.63 16.87 11.29
N VAL A 16 0.74 16.25 12.46
CA VAL A 16 2.01 15.89 13.09
C VAL A 16 2.32 14.42 12.77
N PRO A 17 3.33 14.12 11.93
CA PRO A 17 3.71 12.75 11.62
C PRO A 17 4.22 12.01 12.86
N ASP A 18 3.69 10.82 13.11
CA ASP A 18 4.22 9.86 14.08
C ASP A 18 5.36 9.03 13.43
N SER A 19 5.20 8.66 12.16
CA SER A 19 6.22 7.90 11.42
C SER A 19 6.25 8.26 9.94
N ILE A 20 7.44 8.14 9.34
CA ILE A 20 7.68 8.40 7.91
C ILE A 20 8.48 7.24 7.32
N THR A 21 8.05 6.69 6.18
CA THR A 21 8.71 5.59 5.48
C THR A 21 8.76 5.86 3.97
N SER A 22 9.87 5.55 3.31
CA SER A 22 10.06 5.76 1.87
C SER A 22 10.11 4.47 1.06
N PHE A 23 9.45 4.45 -0.09
CA PHE A 23 9.47 3.42 -1.12
C PHE A 23 9.76 4.04 -2.49
N GLY A 24 11.04 4.09 -2.88
CA GLY A 24 11.44 4.76 -4.12
C GLY A 24 11.05 6.24 -4.09
N SER A 25 10.24 6.68 -5.06
CA SER A 25 9.70 8.04 -5.12
C SER A 25 8.45 8.26 -4.26
N THR A 26 7.89 7.22 -3.64
CA THR A 26 6.71 7.34 -2.77
C THR A 26 7.14 7.43 -1.31
N ILE A 27 6.68 8.44 -0.59
CA ILE A 27 6.88 8.61 0.86
C ILE A 27 5.53 8.47 1.54
N LEU A 28 5.48 7.68 2.61
CA LEU A 28 4.32 7.55 3.48
C LEU A 28 4.63 8.28 4.78
N SER A 29 3.73 9.16 5.18
CA SER A 29 3.71 9.80 6.50
C SER A 29 2.41 9.42 7.18
N GLU A 30 2.46 8.86 8.37
CA GLU A 30 1.27 8.55 9.15
C GLU A 30 1.26 9.32 10.47
N GLY A 31 0.08 9.67 10.95
CA GLY A 31 -0.11 10.29 12.26
C GLY A 31 -1.53 10.13 12.79
N CYS A 32 -1.72 10.39 14.07
CA CYS A 32 -3.03 10.28 14.70
C CYS A 32 -3.30 11.42 15.68
N ASP A 33 -4.58 11.70 15.89
CA ASP A 33 -5.08 12.52 16.99
C ASP A 33 -6.04 11.66 17.81
N PRO A 34 -5.57 11.04 18.91
CA PRO A 34 -6.40 10.20 19.77
C PRO A 34 -7.58 10.96 20.38
N SER A 35 -7.40 12.25 20.68
CA SER A 35 -8.44 13.10 21.32
C SER A 35 -9.66 13.26 20.41
N ARG A 36 -9.42 13.34 19.09
CA ARG A 36 -10.48 13.41 18.07
C ARG A 36 -10.82 12.04 17.46
N SER A 37 -10.16 10.98 17.93
CA SER A 37 -10.22 9.64 17.34
C SER A 37 -10.01 9.64 15.83
N ILE A 38 -8.91 10.27 15.40
CA ILE A 38 -8.52 10.40 14.00
C ILE A 38 -7.18 9.68 13.78
N SER A 39 -7.07 8.93 12.68
CA SER A 39 -5.79 8.53 12.09
C SER A 39 -5.72 8.98 10.63
N TRP A 40 -4.51 9.21 10.13
CA TRP A 40 -4.30 9.58 8.75
C TRP A 40 -2.98 9.02 8.22
N VAL A 41 -2.96 8.75 6.92
CA VAL A 41 -1.76 8.43 6.15
C VAL A 41 -1.73 9.34 4.94
N HIS A 42 -0.63 10.04 4.72
CA HIS A 42 -0.35 10.75 3.48
C HIS A 42 0.67 9.98 2.67
N ALA A 43 0.34 9.71 1.40
CA ALA A 43 1.27 9.18 0.42
C ALA A 43 1.69 10.30 -0.53
N TRP A 44 2.97 10.67 -0.49
CA TRP A 44 3.57 11.69 -1.33
C TRP A 44 4.35 11.05 -2.46
N THR A 45 4.18 11.53 -3.69
CA THR A 45 5.12 11.24 -4.77
C THR A 45 6.12 12.38 -4.84
N VAL A 46 7.41 12.08 -4.82
CA VAL A 46 8.50 13.07 -4.86
C VAL A 46 9.33 12.89 -6.13
N SER A 47 9.57 14.00 -6.83
CA SER A 47 10.51 14.10 -7.95
C SER A 47 11.36 15.34 -7.76
N ASP A 48 12.67 15.24 -7.94
CA ASP A 48 13.60 16.38 -7.89
C ASP A 48 13.52 17.20 -6.58
N GLY A 49 13.27 16.50 -5.46
CA GLY A 49 13.11 17.11 -4.14
C GLY A 49 11.77 17.84 -3.93
N ILE A 50 10.84 17.76 -4.88
CA ILE A 50 9.52 18.40 -4.82
C ILE A 50 8.44 17.34 -4.71
N ILE A 51 7.47 17.55 -3.82
CA ILE A 51 6.25 16.73 -3.76
C ILE A 51 5.39 17.08 -4.97
N THR A 52 5.21 16.11 -5.87
CA THR A 52 4.42 16.28 -7.10
C THR A 52 3.00 15.76 -6.97
N GLN A 53 2.74 14.87 -6.00
CA GLN A 53 1.40 14.34 -5.71
C GLN A 53 1.23 14.11 -4.22
N VAL A 54 0.02 14.31 -3.73
CA VAL A 54 -0.39 13.98 -2.36
C VAL A 54 -1.69 13.18 -2.43
N ARG A 55 -1.72 12.02 -1.79
CA ARG A 55 -2.93 11.24 -1.53
C ARG A 55 -3.11 11.15 -0.01
N GLU A 56 -4.28 11.52 0.46
CA GLU A 56 -4.65 11.41 1.88
C GLU A 56 -5.61 10.24 2.08
N TYR A 57 -5.30 9.42 3.09
CA TYR A 57 -6.15 8.36 3.60
C TYR A 57 -6.50 8.70 5.03
N PHE A 58 -7.75 9.11 5.27
CA PHE A 58 -8.22 9.55 6.58
C PHE A 58 -9.12 8.48 7.19
N ASN A 59 -8.88 8.12 8.46
CA ASN A 59 -9.58 7.03 9.16
C ASN A 59 -9.72 5.78 8.30
N THR A 60 -8.60 5.35 7.72
CA THR A 60 -8.51 4.25 6.78
C THR A 60 -7.22 3.49 7.09
N SER A 61 -7.29 2.17 7.22
CA SER A 61 -6.10 1.34 7.38
C SER A 61 -5.46 1.13 6.01
N LEU A 62 -4.15 1.37 5.89
CA LEU A 62 -3.43 1.27 4.62
C LEU A 62 -2.36 0.18 4.70
N THR A 63 -2.40 -0.75 3.77
CA THR A 63 -1.36 -1.76 3.56
C THR A 63 -0.67 -1.49 2.24
N VAL A 64 0.66 -1.51 2.22
CA VAL A 64 1.44 -1.35 0.99
C VAL A 64 1.97 -2.68 0.53
N THR A 65 1.77 -2.96 -0.75
CA THR A 65 2.23 -4.19 -1.40
C THR A 65 3.10 -3.85 -2.60
N ARG A 66 4.16 -4.62 -2.82
CA ARG A 66 4.96 -4.49 -4.04
C ARG A 66 4.28 -5.23 -5.19
N PHE A 67 4.06 -4.56 -6.30
CA PHE A 67 3.49 -5.19 -7.48
C PHE A 67 4.58 -5.45 -8.53
N GLY A 68 4.80 -6.73 -8.89
CA GLY A 68 5.54 -7.07 -10.11
C GLY A 68 6.98 -7.59 -9.96
N GLU A 69 7.49 -7.86 -8.76
CA GLU A 69 8.80 -8.52 -8.60
C GLU A 69 8.63 -10.04 -8.44
N ALA A 70 8.14 -10.70 -9.50
CA ALA A 70 8.37 -12.14 -9.63
C ALA A 70 9.88 -12.31 -9.80
N SER A 71 10.53 -12.89 -8.79
CA SER A 71 11.96 -13.17 -8.82
C SER A 71 12.37 -13.65 -10.20
N LYS A 72 13.21 -12.87 -10.88
CA LYS A 72 14.08 -13.45 -11.91
C LYS A 72 14.99 -14.39 -11.12
N SER A 73 14.52 -15.59 -10.80
CA SER A 73 15.42 -16.67 -10.44
C SER A 73 16.38 -16.75 -11.63
N SER A 74 17.63 -16.39 -11.35
CA SER A 74 18.73 -16.48 -12.28
C SER A 74 18.64 -17.84 -12.95
N ARG A 75 18.32 -17.85 -14.25
CA ARG A 75 18.53 -19.01 -15.11
C ARG A 75 20.03 -19.28 -15.10
N SER A 76 20.50 -20.07 -14.14
CA SER A 76 21.75 -20.78 -14.29
C SER A 76 21.53 -21.74 -15.45
N SER A 77 22.25 -21.45 -16.53
CA SER A 77 22.36 -22.27 -17.73
C SER A 77 22.71 -23.72 -17.39
N SER A 78 21.79 -24.64 -17.64
CA SER A 78 22.11 -26.01 -18.00
C SER A 78 21.10 -26.50 -19.05
N SER A 79 21.65 -26.93 -20.17
CA SER A 79 21.01 -27.42 -21.40
C SER A 79 20.16 -28.70 -21.19
N PRO A 80 19.34 -29.10 -22.20
CA PRO A 80 18.10 -29.83 -21.99
C PRO A 80 18.27 -31.35 -21.99
N SER A 81 17.48 -32.03 -21.17
CA SER A 81 17.12 -33.43 -21.41
C SER A 81 15.63 -33.47 -21.74
N GLU A 82 15.34 -33.92 -22.95
CA GLU A 82 14.02 -34.35 -23.43
C GLU A 82 13.40 -35.37 -22.46
N PHE A 83 12.07 -35.52 -22.49
CA PHE A 83 11.29 -36.77 -22.63
C PHE A 83 9.89 -36.59 -21.99
N ALA A 84 8.90 -37.15 -22.70
CA ALA A 84 7.51 -37.40 -22.32
C ALA A 84 6.50 -36.24 -22.44
N ALA A 85 5.89 -36.21 -23.63
CA ALA A 85 4.56 -35.68 -23.86
C ALA A 85 3.50 -36.41 -23.01
N SER A 86 2.47 -35.69 -22.58
CA SER A 86 1.12 -36.21 -22.44
C SER A 86 0.11 -35.07 -22.54
N SER A 87 -0.96 -35.37 -23.23
CA SER A 87 -1.82 -34.46 -23.96
C SER A 87 -2.96 -33.87 -23.13
N ALA A 88 -3.50 -32.81 -23.71
CA ALA A 88 -4.91 -32.46 -23.78
C ALA A 88 -5.61 -31.82 -22.57
N SER A 89 -6.09 -30.62 -22.88
CA SER A 89 -7.46 -30.15 -22.63
C SER A 89 -7.83 -29.86 -21.18
N SER A 90 -8.06 -28.58 -20.87
CA SER A 90 -9.44 -28.04 -20.84
C SER A 90 -9.52 -26.83 -19.91
N THR A 91 -10.42 -25.93 -20.32
CA THR A 91 -11.10 -24.93 -19.50
C THR A 91 -10.29 -23.68 -19.19
N ALA A 92 -10.81 -22.55 -19.69
CA ALA A 92 -10.55 -21.22 -19.16
C ALA A 92 -10.97 -21.17 -17.68
N GLY A 93 -10.13 -21.74 -16.82
CA GLY A 93 -10.31 -21.79 -15.38
C GLY A 93 -9.79 -20.49 -14.80
N ILE A 94 -10.72 -19.69 -14.30
CA ILE A 94 -10.59 -18.66 -13.25
C ILE A 94 -9.14 -18.53 -12.76
N LYS A 95 -8.46 -17.43 -13.14
CA LYS A 95 -7.10 -17.10 -12.68
C LYS A 95 -7.08 -17.18 -11.15
N SER A 96 -6.56 -18.30 -10.67
CA SER A 96 -6.55 -18.70 -9.28
C SER A 96 -5.96 -17.61 -8.39
N VAL A 97 -6.56 -17.46 -7.22
CA VAL A 97 -6.09 -16.75 -6.02
C VAL A 97 -4.60 -16.96 -5.70
N ALA A 98 -3.93 -17.93 -6.33
CA ALA A 98 -2.48 -18.07 -6.36
C ALA A 98 -1.71 -16.82 -6.88
N SER A 99 -2.33 -15.95 -7.69
CA SER A 99 -1.67 -14.70 -8.15
C SER A 99 -1.52 -13.63 -7.06
N LEU A 100 -2.28 -13.71 -5.96
CA LEU A 100 -2.10 -12.83 -4.79
C LEU A 100 -0.83 -13.16 -3.98
N ARG A 101 -0.20 -14.32 -4.18
CA ARG A 101 1.11 -14.64 -3.61
C ARG A 101 2.29 -13.89 -4.27
N LYS A 102 2.02 -13.00 -5.23
CA LYS A 102 3.04 -12.21 -5.94
C LYS A 102 3.13 -10.76 -5.47
N CYS A 103 2.34 -10.36 -4.46
CA CYS A 103 2.33 -8.99 -3.94
C CYS A 103 2.55 -9.02 -2.42
N PRO A 104 3.78 -9.27 -1.94
CA PRO A 104 4.03 -9.28 -0.51
C PRO A 104 3.69 -7.90 0.08
N SER A 105 3.01 -7.92 1.23
CA SER A 105 2.90 -6.72 2.07
C SER A 105 4.31 -6.33 2.54
N VAL A 106 4.66 -5.08 2.34
CA VAL A 106 5.95 -4.53 2.75
C VAL A 106 5.82 -3.49 3.84
N TRP A 107 4.60 -3.01 4.10
CA TRP A 107 4.29 -2.07 5.17
C TRP A 107 2.79 -2.04 5.46
N GLU A 108 2.44 -1.75 6.69
CA GLU A 108 1.06 -1.59 7.15
C GLU A 108 1.00 -0.45 8.16
N SER A 109 -0.07 0.35 8.08
CA SER A 109 -0.27 1.45 9.03
C SER A 109 -0.50 0.91 10.43
N SER A 110 0.26 1.46 11.39
CA SER A 110 0.19 1.06 12.79
C SER A 110 -0.96 1.73 13.56
N LEU A 111 -1.68 2.65 12.91
CA LEU A 111 -2.56 3.59 13.60
C LEU A 111 -4.02 3.14 13.69
N SER A 112 -4.42 2.16 12.87
CA SER A 112 -5.78 1.59 12.88
C SER A 112 -6.19 1.13 14.27
N ASP A 113 -5.27 0.46 14.98
CA ASP A 113 -5.53 -0.12 16.29
C ASP A 113 -5.49 0.90 17.43
N ARG A 114 -4.83 2.06 17.21
CA ARG A 114 -4.63 3.10 18.22
C ARG A 114 -5.86 3.98 18.44
N VAL A 115 -6.75 4.04 17.46
CA VAL A 115 -7.94 4.92 17.48
C VAL A 115 -9.18 4.23 18.06
N GLY A 116 -9.11 2.91 18.32
CA GLY A 116 -10.17 2.15 18.98
C GLY A 116 -11.46 2.01 18.15
N LYS A 117 -11.37 2.19 16.83
CA LYS A 117 -12.51 2.09 15.91
C LYS A 117 -12.12 1.26 14.69
N SER A 118 -13.06 0.45 14.20
CA SER A 118 -12.89 -0.23 12.92
C SER A 118 -12.97 0.79 11.77
N VAL A 119 -12.07 0.66 10.81
CA VAL A 119 -11.95 1.51 9.63
C VAL A 119 -11.88 0.65 8.37
N PRO A 120 -12.29 1.15 7.19
CA PRO A 120 -12.06 0.44 5.94
C PRO A 120 -10.56 0.20 5.72
N GLY A 121 -10.22 -0.96 5.15
CA GLY A 121 -8.86 -1.30 4.74
C GLY A 121 -8.66 -1.05 3.24
N LEU A 122 -7.52 -0.45 2.88
CA LEU A 122 -7.09 -0.24 1.50
C LEU A 122 -5.70 -0.80 1.27
N VAL A 123 -5.47 -1.30 0.06
CA VAL A 123 -4.15 -1.76 -0.40
C VAL A 123 -3.61 -0.77 -1.42
N LEU A 124 -2.44 -0.19 -1.12
CA LEU A 124 -1.67 0.61 -2.07
C LEU A 124 -0.61 -0.28 -2.72
N ALA A 125 -0.77 -0.55 -4.01
CA ALA A 125 0.23 -1.21 -4.82
C ALA A 125 1.28 -0.18 -5.27
N ILE A 126 2.55 -0.48 -5.04
CA ILE A 126 3.71 0.31 -5.47
C ILE A 126 4.65 -0.52 -6.37
#